data_AF-A0A958XH83-F1
#
_entry.id   AF-A0A958XH83-F1
#
_cell.length_a   1.000
_cell.length_b   1.000
_cell.length_c   1.000
_cell.angle_alpha   90.00
_cell.angle_beta   90.00
_cell.angle_gamma   90.00
#
_symmetry.space_group_name_H-M   'P 1'
#
loop_
_entity.id
_entity.type
_entity.pdbx_description
1 polymer ?
#
loop_
_entity_poly.entity_id
_entity_poly.type
_entity_poly.pdbx_seq_one_letter_code
_entity_poly.pdbx_strand_id
1 'polypeptide(L)'
;MRILLLLLFCASIARAQVTLVREAPNDSFDLGCSTCRLEVTELAITRGQHAIPMNMKKPVSVNLLMWRYYDNIVQKEVLMVDEPFWTTGVQLIDEVPDDALLSIHLNLSWIDSTGQTHKFYLVLAGLSRQDFTRLPVETTYDPDTYAPYRFAAIGQIMLENDEWETYDSFEGSCFLNQIDLKKRTISGTFEFVANRIGMEKLGIFSNGKFSR
;
A
#
# COMPACT_ATOMS: atom_id res chain seq x y z
N MET A 1 -6.21 15.27 53.90
CA MET A 1 -7.05 15.79 52.79
C MET A 1 -6.24 16.68 51.84
N ARG A 2 -5.16 16.16 51.24
CA ARG A 2 -4.32 16.90 50.26
C ARG A 2 -3.75 16.03 49.12
N ILE A 3 -4.02 14.72 49.12
CA ILE A 3 -3.48 13.79 48.12
C ILE A 3 -4.48 13.51 46.98
N LEU A 4 -5.77 13.80 47.19
CA LEU A 4 -6.81 13.54 46.18
C LEU A 4 -6.85 14.56 45.02
N LEU A 5 -6.21 15.73 45.16
CA LEU A 5 -6.23 16.77 44.12
C LEU A 5 -5.16 16.62 43.04
N LEU A 6 -4.14 15.76 43.22
CA LEU A 6 -3.10 15.54 42.22
C LEU A 6 -3.46 14.48 41.17
N LEU A 7 -4.48 13.65 41.41
CA LEU A 7 -4.95 12.65 40.44
C LEU A 7 -5.89 13.23 39.37
N LEU A 8 -6.32 14.48 39.51
CA LEU A 8 -7.20 15.16 38.54
C LEU A 8 -6.46 15.93 37.45
N PHE A 9 -5.13 16.06 37.53
CA PHE A 9 -4.33 16.77 36.51
C PHE A 9 -3.52 15.85 35.59
N CYS A 10 -3.55 14.53 35.79
CA CYS A 10 -2.95 13.55 34.88
C CYS A 10 -3.92 13.03 33.81
N ALA A 11 -5.15 13.54 33.74
CA ALA A 11 -5.96 13.46 32.53
C ALA A 11 -5.43 14.50 31.52
N SER A 12 -4.16 14.37 31.13
CA SER A 12 -3.66 14.96 29.90
C SER A 12 -4.64 14.54 28.82
N ILE A 13 -5.37 15.52 28.32
CA ILE A 13 -6.27 15.44 27.19
C ILE A 13 -5.45 14.80 26.08
N ALA A 14 -5.59 13.49 25.92
CA ALA A 14 -5.23 12.82 24.69
C ALA A 14 -6.18 13.43 23.67
N ARG A 15 -5.73 14.52 23.01
CA ARG A 15 -6.43 15.03 21.85
C ARG A 15 -6.44 13.86 20.89
N ALA A 16 -7.62 13.29 20.66
CA ALA A 16 -7.80 12.32 19.60
C ALA A 16 -7.27 12.99 18.33
N GLN A 17 -6.16 12.47 17.80
CA GLN A 17 -5.58 12.96 16.56
C GLN A 17 -6.59 12.58 15.48
N VAL A 18 -7.23 13.60 14.89
CA VAL A 18 -8.15 13.40 13.78
C VAL A 18 -7.31 13.04 12.57
N THR A 19 -7.46 11.81 12.11
CA THR A 19 -6.65 11.26 11.01
C THR A 19 -7.23 11.55 9.64
N LEU A 20 -8.46 12.06 9.61
CA LEU A 20 -9.18 12.34 8.38
C LEU A 20 -9.83 13.72 8.55
N VAL A 21 -9.34 14.68 7.79
CA VAL A 21 -9.85 16.06 7.77
C VAL A 21 -10.48 16.28 6.39
N ARG A 22 -11.82 16.34 6.35
CA ARG A 22 -12.57 16.61 5.12
C ARG A 22 -12.76 18.11 4.94
N GLU A 23 -12.14 18.68 3.91
CA GLU A 23 -12.33 20.08 3.55
C GLU A 23 -12.59 20.21 2.04
N ALA A 24 -13.15 21.34 1.61
CA ALA A 24 -13.21 21.70 0.21
C ALA A 24 -12.11 22.73 -0.06
N PRO A 25 -11.21 22.52 -1.03
CA PRO A 25 -11.24 21.47 -2.06
C PRO A 25 -10.46 20.18 -1.73
N ASN A 26 -9.89 20.05 -0.53
CA ASN A 26 -8.91 19.02 -0.20
C ASN A 26 -9.32 18.19 1.03
N ASP A 27 -9.15 16.88 0.93
CA ASP A 27 -9.13 16.00 2.09
C ASP A 27 -7.69 15.68 2.50
N SER A 28 -7.44 15.64 3.81
CA SER A 28 -6.16 15.21 4.36
C SER A 28 -6.34 13.92 5.16
N PHE A 29 -5.48 12.95 4.88
CA PHE A 29 -5.46 11.62 5.47
C PHE A 29 -4.11 11.39 6.13
N ASP A 30 -4.05 11.56 7.45
CA ASP A 30 -2.89 11.21 8.26
C ASP A 30 -2.98 9.74 8.65
N LEU A 31 -2.22 8.91 7.95
CA LEU A 31 -2.26 7.46 8.13
C LEU A 31 -1.58 7.02 9.44
N GLY A 32 -0.81 7.92 10.06
CA GLY A 32 -0.04 7.68 11.27
C GLY A 32 -0.69 8.31 12.50
N CYS A 33 -1.31 7.49 13.36
CA CYS A 33 -1.75 7.91 14.68
C CYS A 33 -1.56 6.81 15.72
N SER A 34 -1.63 7.14 17.01
CA SER A 34 -1.39 6.18 18.10
C SER A 34 -2.40 5.03 18.15
N THR A 35 -3.59 5.22 17.58
CA THR A 35 -4.66 4.21 17.51
C THR A 35 -4.86 3.63 16.11
N CYS A 36 -4.17 4.19 15.11
CA CYS A 36 -4.29 3.78 13.72
C CYS A 36 -3.49 2.51 13.48
N ARG A 37 -3.94 1.71 12.52
CA ARG A 37 -3.24 0.48 12.16
C ARG A 37 -3.20 0.34 10.64
N LEU A 38 -1.99 0.30 10.08
CA LEU A 38 -1.76 0.08 8.67
C LEU A 38 -1.02 -1.24 8.48
N GLU A 39 -1.69 -2.21 7.85
CA GLU A 39 -1.19 -3.58 7.70
C GLU A 39 -1.10 -3.96 6.22
N VAL A 40 -0.03 -4.68 5.86
CA VAL A 40 0.07 -5.31 4.54
C VAL A 40 -0.78 -6.56 4.53
N THR A 41 -1.95 -6.49 3.90
CA THR A 41 -2.85 -7.64 3.78
C THR A 41 -2.31 -8.62 2.73
N GLU A 42 -1.85 -8.10 1.59
CA GLU A 42 -1.33 -8.90 0.48
C GLU A 42 -0.11 -8.27 -0.16
N LEU A 43 0.75 -9.13 -0.68
CA LEU A 43 2.01 -8.80 -1.34
C LEU A 43 2.14 -9.70 -2.57
N ALA A 44 2.45 -9.11 -3.73
CA ALA A 44 2.86 -9.84 -4.92
C ALA A 44 4.12 -9.19 -5.52
N ILE A 45 5.00 -10.00 -6.10
CA ILE A 45 6.09 -9.50 -6.94
C ILE A 45 5.92 -10.13 -8.30
N THR A 46 5.86 -9.31 -9.33
CA THR A 46 5.65 -9.75 -10.70
C THR A 46 6.86 -9.38 -11.55
N ARG A 47 7.10 -10.14 -12.61
CA ARG A 47 8.08 -9.75 -13.63
C ARG A 47 7.47 -8.66 -14.53
N GLY A 48 8.26 -7.64 -14.83
CA GLY A 48 7.91 -6.50 -15.69
C GLY A 48 7.57 -5.24 -14.91
N GLN A 49 7.31 -4.16 -15.65
CA GLN A 49 6.87 -2.86 -15.14
C GLN A 49 5.35 -2.74 -15.30
N HIS A 50 4.64 -2.81 -14.18
CA HIS A 50 3.18 -2.77 -14.15
C HIS A 50 2.65 -1.37 -13.87
N ALA A 51 1.42 -1.13 -14.34
CA ALA A 51 0.70 0.11 -14.08
C ALA A 51 -0.66 -0.16 -13.44
N ILE A 52 -1.08 0.78 -12.62
CA ILE A 52 -2.44 0.90 -12.12
C ILE A 52 -3.23 1.79 -13.12
N PRO A 53 -4.53 1.53 -13.38
CA PRO A 53 -5.25 0.31 -13.03
C PRO A 53 -4.76 -0.87 -13.87
N MET A 54 -4.69 -2.07 -13.28
CA MET A 54 -4.21 -3.26 -14.00
C MET A 54 -5.15 -3.59 -15.16
N ASN A 55 -4.61 -3.66 -16.38
CA ASN A 55 -5.39 -4.01 -17.57
C ASN A 55 -5.63 -5.53 -17.62
N MET A 56 -6.81 -5.95 -17.16
CA MET A 56 -7.24 -7.36 -17.08
C MET A 56 -7.39 -8.09 -18.43
N LYS A 57 -7.33 -7.38 -19.57
CA LYS A 57 -7.42 -8.00 -20.91
C LYS A 57 -6.06 -8.46 -21.43
N LYS A 58 -4.97 -8.11 -20.75
CA LYS A 58 -3.62 -8.58 -21.06
C LYS A 58 -3.33 -9.84 -20.23
N PRO A 59 -2.54 -10.80 -20.77
CA PRO A 59 -2.18 -12.01 -20.02
C PRO A 59 -1.60 -11.62 -18.65
N VAL A 60 -2.15 -12.24 -17.60
CA VAL A 60 -1.76 -11.99 -16.22
C VAL A 60 -0.26 -12.26 -16.10
N SER A 61 0.51 -11.25 -15.68
CA SER A 61 1.95 -11.42 -15.54
C SER A 61 2.27 -12.51 -14.53
N VAL A 62 3.37 -13.20 -14.77
CA VAL A 62 3.85 -14.27 -13.90
C VAL A 62 4.16 -13.67 -12.52
N ASN A 63 3.37 -14.06 -11.52
CA ASN A 63 3.62 -13.74 -10.12
C ASN A 63 4.79 -14.61 -9.63
N LEU A 64 5.87 -13.96 -9.23
CA LEU A 64 7.14 -14.55 -8.82
C LEU A 64 7.16 -14.92 -7.33
N LEU A 65 6.21 -14.38 -6.56
CA LEU A 65 5.90 -14.83 -5.20
C LEU A 65 4.57 -15.56 -5.25
N MET A 66 4.58 -16.90 -5.24
CA MET A 66 3.32 -17.65 -5.22
C MET A 66 2.65 -17.53 -3.84
N TRP A 67 1.87 -16.46 -3.70
CA TRP A 67 0.96 -16.17 -2.61
C TRP A 67 -0.37 -15.85 -3.25
N ARG A 68 -1.47 -16.37 -2.69
CA ARG A 68 -2.83 -16.21 -3.24
C ARG A 68 -3.05 -14.74 -3.61
N TYR A 69 -3.15 -14.44 -4.90
CA TYR A 69 -3.46 -13.09 -5.39
C TYR A 69 -4.97 -12.94 -5.33
N TYR A 70 -5.44 -12.06 -4.45
CA TYR A 70 -6.85 -11.74 -4.33
C TYR A 70 -7.08 -10.38 -4.98
N ASP A 71 -7.78 -10.37 -6.10
CA ASP A 71 -8.13 -9.11 -6.77
C ASP A 71 -9.45 -8.59 -6.18
N ASN A 72 -9.31 -7.64 -5.26
CA ASN A 72 -10.44 -7.05 -4.56
C ASN A 72 -11.14 -5.93 -5.36
N ILE A 73 -10.61 -5.52 -6.53
CA ILE A 73 -11.29 -4.62 -7.47
C ILE A 73 -12.34 -5.39 -8.26
N VAL A 74 -12.00 -6.61 -8.73
CA VAL A 74 -12.99 -7.51 -9.37
C VAL A 74 -13.73 -8.40 -8.40
N GLN A 75 -13.41 -8.36 -7.11
CA GLN A 75 -13.93 -9.28 -6.08
C GLN A 75 -13.78 -10.75 -6.51
N LYS A 76 -12.63 -11.09 -7.10
CA LYS A 76 -12.35 -12.45 -7.60
C LYS A 76 -11.07 -12.97 -6.98
N GLU A 77 -11.18 -14.16 -6.38
CA GLU A 77 -10.02 -15.02 -6.20
C GLU A 77 -9.52 -15.41 -7.59
N VAL A 78 -8.32 -14.96 -7.96
CA VAL A 78 -7.68 -15.47 -9.17
C VAL A 78 -7.04 -16.81 -8.81
N LEU A 79 -7.86 -17.84 -8.88
CA LEU A 79 -7.42 -19.22 -8.77
C LEU A 79 -6.59 -19.56 -10.01
N MET A 80 -5.29 -19.81 -9.81
CA MET A 80 -4.50 -20.53 -10.79
C MET A 80 -5.13 -21.91 -10.95
N VAL A 81 -5.45 -22.30 -12.18
CA VAL A 81 -6.30 -23.46 -12.49
C VAL A 81 -5.74 -24.76 -11.91
N ASP A 82 -4.42 -24.85 -11.74
CA ASP A 82 -3.75 -25.93 -11.01
C ASP A 82 -2.59 -25.35 -10.16
N GLU A 83 -2.43 -25.81 -8.91
CA GLU A 83 -1.13 -25.77 -8.23
C GLU A 83 -0.20 -26.73 -8.99
N PRO A 84 0.92 -26.26 -9.58
CA PRO A 84 1.86 -27.18 -10.20
C PRO A 84 2.33 -28.18 -9.14
N PHE A 85 2.32 -29.47 -9.42
CA PHE A 85 2.56 -30.54 -8.42
C PHE A 85 3.94 -30.49 -7.72
N TRP A 86 4.82 -29.56 -8.09
CA TRP A 86 6.09 -29.24 -7.43
C TRP A 86 6.01 -28.05 -6.44
N THR A 87 4.86 -27.37 -6.29
CA THR A 87 4.74 -26.16 -5.47
C THR A 87 4.29 -26.46 -4.04
N THR A 88 5.24 -26.92 -3.22
CA THR A 88 5.22 -26.56 -1.80
C THR A 88 6.18 -25.38 -1.63
N GLY A 89 5.67 -24.16 -1.63
CA GLY A 89 6.45 -22.98 -1.22
C GLY A 89 7.63 -22.56 -2.11
N VAL A 90 7.59 -22.83 -3.42
CA VAL A 90 8.67 -22.43 -4.33
C VAL A 90 8.56 -20.94 -4.68
N GLN A 91 9.62 -20.19 -4.36
CA GLN A 91 9.77 -18.78 -4.68
C GLN A 91 10.47 -18.66 -6.05
N LEU A 92 9.74 -18.22 -7.08
CA LEU A 92 10.27 -18.20 -8.46
C LEU A 92 11.22 -17.01 -8.72
N ILE A 93 11.32 -16.06 -7.80
CA ILE A 93 12.21 -14.91 -7.96
C ILE A 93 13.69 -15.29 -8.04
N ASP A 94 14.07 -16.44 -7.45
CA ASP A 94 15.45 -16.91 -7.47
C ASP A 94 15.86 -17.35 -8.89
N GLU A 95 14.88 -17.73 -9.72
CA GLU A 95 15.03 -18.12 -11.13
C GLU A 95 15.06 -16.92 -12.10
N VAL A 96 14.80 -15.71 -11.59
CA VAL A 96 14.78 -14.49 -12.40
C VAL A 96 16.19 -13.87 -12.46
N PRO A 97 16.67 -13.45 -13.65
CA PRO A 97 17.93 -12.73 -13.77
C PRO A 97 17.99 -11.49 -12.88
N ASP A 98 19.19 -11.16 -12.37
CA ASP A 98 19.38 -10.06 -11.42
C ASP A 98 18.94 -8.69 -11.96
N ASP A 99 19.04 -8.50 -13.28
CA ASP A 99 18.73 -7.27 -14.01
C ASP A 99 17.29 -7.23 -14.56
N ALA A 100 16.52 -8.29 -14.37
CA ALA A 100 15.14 -8.30 -14.84
C ALA A 100 14.32 -7.30 -14.05
N LEU A 101 13.48 -6.55 -14.77
CA LEU A 101 12.55 -5.60 -14.17
C LEU A 101 11.43 -6.34 -13.44
N LEU A 102 11.10 -5.82 -12.27
CA LEU A 102 10.14 -6.34 -11.31
C LEU A 102 9.19 -5.23 -10.89
N SER A 103 7.99 -5.64 -10.47
CA SER A 103 7.04 -4.78 -9.78
C SER A 103 6.59 -5.43 -8.48
N ILE A 104 6.58 -4.67 -7.40
CA ILE A 104 5.99 -5.04 -6.11
C ILE A 104 4.60 -4.43 -6.04
N HIS A 105 3.61 -5.25 -5.70
CA HIS A 105 2.23 -4.85 -5.48
C HIS A 105 1.90 -5.07 -4.01
N LEU A 106 1.43 -4.03 -3.34
CA LEU A 106 1.03 -4.06 -1.92
C LEU A 106 -0.43 -3.70 -1.79
N ASN A 107 -1.20 -4.59 -1.19
CA ASN A 107 -2.52 -4.26 -0.68
C ASN A 107 -2.38 -3.97 0.81
N LEU A 108 -2.87 -2.80 1.23
CA LEU A 108 -2.85 -2.39 2.62
C LEU A 108 -4.27 -2.21 3.13
N SER A 109 -4.47 -2.55 4.40
CA SER A 109 -5.66 -2.20 5.15
C SER A 109 -5.28 -1.15 6.18
N TRP A 110 -5.99 -0.04 6.19
CA TRP A 110 -5.81 1.02 7.17
C TRP A 110 -7.04 1.13 8.05
N ILE A 111 -6.85 1.05 9.37
CA ILE A 111 -7.87 1.38 10.35
C ILE A 111 -7.55 2.78 10.87
N ASP A 112 -8.50 3.69 10.69
CA ASP A 112 -8.37 5.09 11.07
C ASP A 112 -8.59 5.32 12.58
N SER A 113 -8.57 6.58 13.02
CA SER A 113 -8.83 6.95 14.42
C SER A 113 -10.26 6.64 14.90
N THR A 114 -11.22 6.41 14.00
CA THR A 114 -12.62 6.09 14.32
C THR A 114 -12.89 4.59 14.34
N GLY A 115 -11.93 3.77 13.90
CA GLY A 115 -12.07 2.32 13.76
C GLY A 115 -12.61 1.89 12.39
N GLN A 116 -12.80 2.83 11.47
CA GLN A 116 -13.22 2.54 10.10
C GLN A 116 -12.07 1.96 9.28
N THR A 117 -12.37 0.99 8.42
CA THR A 117 -11.37 0.31 7.59
C THR A 117 -11.39 0.84 6.17
N HIS A 118 -10.22 1.22 5.68
CA HIS A 118 -9.95 1.72 4.34
C HIS A 118 -8.92 0.81 3.64
N LYS A 119 -8.80 0.95 2.32
CA LYS A 119 -7.89 0.12 1.51
C LYS A 119 -6.92 0.98 0.72
N PHE A 120 -5.68 0.54 0.62
CA PHE A 120 -4.69 1.15 -0.24
C PHE A 120 -4.04 0.10 -1.14
N TYR A 121 -3.67 0.53 -2.34
CA TYR A 121 -2.99 -0.28 -3.34
C TYR A 121 -1.76 0.46 -3.78
N LEU A 122 -0.58 -0.08 -3.52
CA LEU A 122 0.68 0.52 -3.92
C LEU A 122 1.35 -0.36 -4.97
N VAL A 123 1.95 0.27 -5.97
CA VAL A 123 2.81 -0.38 -6.96
C VAL A 123 4.18 0.29 -6.96
N LEU A 124 5.22 -0.51 -6.74
CA LEU A 124 6.63 -0.13 -6.85
C LEU A 124 7.19 -0.88 -8.06
N ALA A 125 7.34 -0.20 -9.20
CA ALA A 125 7.69 -0.80 -10.47
C ALA A 125 9.08 -0.38 -10.96
N GLY A 126 9.63 -1.17 -11.88
CA GLY A 126 10.94 -0.88 -12.47
C GLY A 126 12.10 -1.11 -11.50
N LEU A 127 11.90 -2.01 -10.55
CA LEU A 127 12.92 -2.49 -9.63
C LEU A 127 13.62 -3.71 -10.22
N SER A 128 14.85 -3.96 -9.83
CA SER A 128 15.60 -5.18 -10.13
C SER A 128 15.78 -6.01 -8.88
N ARG A 129 16.22 -7.27 -9.01
CA ARG A 129 16.50 -8.10 -7.82
C ARG A 129 17.65 -7.52 -7.00
N GLN A 130 18.61 -6.85 -7.64
CA GLN A 130 19.72 -6.20 -6.95
C GLN A 130 19.26 -5.08 -6.02
N ASP A 131 18.17 -4.39 -6.35
CA ASP A 131 17.66 -3.29 -5.52
C ASP A 131 17.18 -3.79 -4.15
N PHE A 132 16.74 -5.05 -4.05
CA PHE A 132 16.38 -5.67 -2.77
C PHE A 132 17.57 -5.89 -1.84
N THR A 133 18.79 -5.83 -2.37
CA THR A 133 20.02 -5.86 -1.56
C THR A 133 20.53 -4.46 -1.20
N ARG A 134 19.93 -3.41 -1.77
CA ARG A 134 20.33 -2.00 -1.63
C ARG A 134 19.24 -1.16 -0.97
N LEU A 135 18.69 -1.67 0.13
CA LEU A 135 17.66 -0.98 0.88
C LEU A 135 18.27 0.18 1.72
N PRO A 136 17.53 1.30 1.92
CA PRO A 136 16.19 1.54 1.42
C PRO A 136 16.18 1.87 -0.07
N VAL A 137 15.13 1.44 -0.77
CA VAL A 137 14.88 1.82 -2.17
C VAL A 137 13.75 2.83 -2.22
N GLU A 138 14.01 3.97 -2.84
CA GLU A 138 13.01 4.99 -3.12
C GLU A 138 12.38 4.75 -4.48
N THR A 139 11.06 4.95 -4.55
CA THR A 139 10.30 5.00 -5.80
C THR A 139 9.41 6.22 -5.80
N THR A 140 9.23 6.85 -6.96
CA THR A 140 8.53 8.13 -7.10
C THR A 140 7.48 8.04 -8.18
N TYR A 141 6.38 8.77 -8.02
CA TYR A 141 5.33 8.82 -9.02
C TYR A 141 5.90 9.30 -10.36
N ASP A 142 5.56 8.55 -11.41
CA ASP A 142 5.86 8.92 -12.79
C ASP A 142 4.65 8.56 -13.68
N PRO A 143 4.16 9.49 -14.53
CA PRO A 143 3.12 9.18 -15.49
C PRO A 143 3.57 8.17 -16.58
N ASP A 144 4.86 8.05 -16.86
CA ASP A 144 5.41 7.02 -17.73
C ASP A 144 5.43 5.67 -17.01
N THR A 145 4.57 4.76 -17.45
CA THR A 145 4.45 3.41 -16.89
C THR A 145 5.72 2.57 -16.97
N TYR A 146 6.69 2.97 -17.81
CA TYR A 146 7.97 2.29 -18.00
C TYR A 146 9.13 2.96 -17.26
N ALA A 147 8.88 4.03 -16.51
CA ALA A 147 9.91 4.68 -15.71
C ALA A 147 10.52 3.69 -14.69
N PRO A 148 11.85 3.70 -14.52
CA PRO A 148 12.50 2.94 -13.45
C PRO A 148 12.13 3.56 -12.09
N TYR A 149 12.14 2.74 -11.04
CA TYR A 149 11.82 3.18 -9.66
C TYR A 149 10.49 3.95 -9.57
N ARG A 150 9.47 3.46 -10.27
CA ARG A 150 8.18 4.11 -10.35
C ARG A 150 7.29 3.74 -9.17
N PHE A 151 6.58 4.72 -8.64
CA PHE A 151 5.53 4.55 -7.65
C PHE A 151 4.16 4.88 -8.26
N ALA A 152 3.11 4.16 -7.85
CA ALA A 152 1.72 4.52 -8.09
C ALA A 152 0.87 4.02 -6.93
N ALA A 153 -0.21 4.74 -6.61
CA ALA A 153 -1.11 4.38 -5.52
C ALA A 153 -2.58 4.65 -5.83
N ILE A 154 -3.45 3.78 -5.31
CA ILE A 154 -4.88 4.05 -5.15
C ILE A 154 -5.24 4.00 -3.66
N GLY A 155 -5.96 5.01 -3.19
CA GLY A 155 -6.64 5.00 -1.90
C GLY A 155 -8.15 4.79 -2.08
N GLN A 156 -8.71 3.79 -1.42
CA GLN A 156 -10.15 3.61 -1.30
C GLN A 156 -10.58 3.92 0.12
N ILE A 157 -11.36 5.00 0.28
CA ILE A 157 -11.77 5.53 1.56
C ILE A 157 -13.25 5.26 1.75
N MET A 158 -13.57 4.38 2.71
CA MET A 158 -14.93 4.19 3.19
C MET A 158 -15.46 5.49 3.81
N LEU A 159 -16.71 5.83 3.50
CA LEU A 159 -17.45 6.93 4.07
C LEU A 159 -18.37 6.45 5.20
N GLU A 160 -18.91 7.37 6.00
CA GLU A 160 -19.85 7.05 7.09
C GLU A 160 -21.16 6.40 6.60
N ASN A 161 -21.51 6.58 5.33
CA ASN A 161 -22.69 6.01 4.68
C ASN A 161 -22.42 4.67 3.96
N ASP A 162 -21.32 3.99 4.28
CA ASP A 162 -20.86 2.74 3.65
C ASP A 162 -20.55 2.83 2.14
N GLU A 163 -20.40 4.04 1.61
CA GLU A 163 -19.93 4.27 0.24
C GLU A 163 -18.41 4.38 0.17
N TRP A 164 -17.83 4.05 -0.99
CA TRP A 164 -16.39 4.14 -1.22
C TRP A 164 -16.05 5.33 -2.11
N GLU A 165 -15.11 6.15 -1.67
CA GLU A 165 -14.41 7.10 -2.54
C GLU A 165 -13.09 6.49 -2.98
N THR A 166 -12.77 6.64 -4.27
CA THR A 166 -11.50 6.18 -4.83
C THR A 166 -10.65 7.39 -5.22
N TYR A 167 -9.40 7.38 -4.80
CA TYR A 167 -8.38 8.39 -5.06
C TYR A 167 -7.26 7.75 -5.87
N ASP A 168 -6.92 8.33 -7.01
CA ASP A 168 -5.84 7.86 -7.89
C ASP A 168 -4.65 8.84 -7.86
N SER A 169 -3.46 8.33 -7.53
CA SER A 169 -2.27 9.15 -7.33
C SER A 169 -1.84 9.86 -8.60
N PHE A 170 -1.41 11.10 -8.47
CA PHE A 170 -0.70 11.84 -9.53
C PHE A 170 0.62 12.45 -9.04
N GLU A 171 0.98 12.23 -7.78
CA GLU A 171 2.23 12.62 -7.14
C GLU A 171 2.45 11.73 -5.92
N GLY A 172 3.70 11.46 -5.54
CA GLY A 172 4.03 10.75 -4.31
C GLY A 172 5.32 9.95 -4.39
N SER A 173 5.67 9.33 -3.28
CA SER A 173 6.82 8.44 -3.18
C SER A 173 6.60 7.33 -2.17
N CYS A 174 7.39 6.26 -2.33
CA CYS A 174 7.44 5.17 -1.38
C CYS A 174 8.89 4.72 -1.17
N PHE A 175 9.27 4.58 0.09
CA PHE A 175 10.53 4.03 0.54
C PHE A 175 10.33 2.60 1.02
N LEU A 176 10.92 1.64 0.32
CA LEU A 176 10.99 0.26 0.76
C LEU A 176 12.21 0.10 1.68
N ASN A 177 11.99 -0.08 2.98
CA ASN A 177 13.04 -0.13 3.99
C ASN A 177 13.54 -1.55 4.25
N GLN A 178 12.66 -2.54 4.15
CA GLN A 178 12.98 -3.94 4.38
C GLN A 178 12.22 -4.82 3.39
N ILE A 179 12.89 -5.82 2.83
CA ILE A 179 12.25 -6.94 2.15
C ILE A 179 13.05 -8.22 2.38
N ASP A 180 12.44 -9.22 2.98
CA ASP A 180 12.98 -10.59 3.10
C ASP A 180 11.88 -11.54 2.65
N LEU A 181 12.03 -12.03 1.42
CA LEU A 181 11.03 -12.86 0.76
C LEU A 181 10.88 -14.25 1.40
N LYS A 182 11.95 -14.75 2.04
CA LYS A 182 11.96 -16.04 2.74
C LYS A 182 11.24 -15.94 4.08
N LYS A 183 11.55 -14.89 4.84
CA LYS A 183 10.86 -14.60 6.13
C LYS A 183 9.52 -13.93 5.94
N ARG A 184 9.19 -13.57 4.70
CA ARG A 184 7.92 -12.95 4.32
C ARG A 184 7.74 -11.57 4.96
N THR A 185 8.85 -10.90 5.27
CA THR A 185 8.82 -9.60 5.91
C THR A 185 8.97 -8.50 4.88
N ILE A 186 8.19 -7.44 5.04
CA ILE A 186 8.31 -6.25 4.22
C ILE A 186 7.97 -5.03 5.05
N SER A 187 8.71 -3.94 4.91
CA SER A 187 8.37 -2.68 5.57
C SER A 187 8.81 -1.48 4.76
N GLY A 188 8.12 -0.36 4.97
CA GLY A 188 8.37 0.86 4.23
C GLY A 188 7.49 2.00 4.69
N THR A 189 7.68 3.13 4.02
CA THR A 189 6.88 4.33 4.22
C THR A 189 6.43 4.90 2.87
N PHE A 190 5.28 5.56 2.83
CA PHE A 190 4.81 6.20 1.62
C PHE A 190 3.97 7.44 1.93
N GLU A 191 3.95 8.35 0.96
CA GLU A 191 3.12 9.55 0.95
C GLU A 191 2.70 9.82 -0.50
N PHE A 192 1.48 10.31 -0.70
CA PHE A 192 1.01 10.63 -2.05
C PHE A 192 -0.12 11.65 -2.08
N VAL A 193 -0.27 12.29 -3.23
CA VAL A 193 -1.39 13.17 -3.54
C VAL A 193 -2.17 12.54 -4.68
N ALA A 194 -3.50 12.57 -4.58
CA ALA A 194 -4.38 11.89 -5.49
C ALA A 194 -5.64 12.69 -5.82
N ASN A 195 -6.19 12.43 -7.00
CA ASN A 195 -7.48 12.97 -7.41
C ASN A 195 -8.59 11.98 -7.03
N ARG A 196 -9.68 12.48 -6.43
CA ARG A 196 -10.89 11.68 -6.28
C ARG A 196 -11.48 11.41 -7.67
N ILE A 197 -11.72 10.14 -7.99
CA ILE A 197 -12.33 9.76 -9.27
C ILE A 197 -13.74 10.33 -9.37
N GLY A 198 -14.03 11.03 -10.47
CA GLY A 198 -15.34 11.58 -10.78
C GLY A 198 -15.65 12.95 -10.15
N MET A 199 -14.72 13.56 -9.40
CA MET A 199 -14.88 14.89 -8.82
C MET A 199 -13.57 15.67 -8.77
N GLU A 200 -13.63 17.00 -8.87
CA GLU A 200 -12.48 17.87 -8.61
C GLU A 200 -12.26 18.01 -7.09
N LYS A 201 -11.64 16.98 -6.50
CA LYS A 201 -11.28 16.96 -5.08
C LYS A 201 -9.94 16.26 -4.89
N LEU A 202 -9.04 16.88 -4.12
CA LEU A 202 -7.73 16.32 -3.82
C LEU A 202 -7.76 15.49 -2.53
N GLY A 203 -6.98 14.43 -2.49
CA GLY A 203 -6.65 13.69 -1.28
C GLY A 203 -5.15 13.73 -1.02
N ILE A 204 -4.75 14.16 0.18
CA ILE A 204 -3.35 14.22 0.62
C ILE A 204 -3.15 13.10 1.65
N PHE A 205 -2.30 12.13 1.35
CA PHE A 205 -2.05 10.94 2.17
C PHE A 205 -0.63 11.02 2.73
N SER A 206 -0.50 11.15 4.04
CA SER A 206 0.78 11.35 4.73
C SER A 206 1.02 10.33 5.83
N ASN A 207 2.28 10.22 6.27
CA ASN A 207 2.71 9.35 7.36
C ASN A 207 2.36 7.86 7.17
N GLY A 208 2.21 7.39 5.92
CA GLY A 208 1.98 5.97 5.63
C GLY A 208 3.18 5.14 6.07
N LYS A 209 3.00 4.24 7.03
CA LYS A 209 4.03 3.30 7.51
C LYS A 209 3.47 1.89 7.50
N PHE A 210 4.04 1.01 6.68
CA PHE A 210 3.58 -0.37 6.57
C PHE A 210 4.67 -1.34 7.03
N SER A 211 4.23 -2.46 7.60
CA SER A 211 5.11 -3.58 7.95
C SER A 211 4.33 -4.90 7.96
N ARG A 212 5.02 -5.99 7.68
CA ARG A 212 4.56 -7.38 7.82
C ARG A 212 5.71 -8.28 8.26
#